data_AF-A0A964VJS8-F1
#
_entry.id   AF-A0A964VJS8-F1
#
_cell.length_a   1.000
_cell.length_b   1.000
_cell.length_c   1.000
_cell.angle_alpha   90.00
_cell.angle_beta   90.00
_cell.angle_gamma   90.00
#
_symmetry.space_group_name_H-M   'P 1'
#
loop_
_entity.id
_entity.type
_entity.pdbx_description
1 polymer ?
#
loop_
_entity_poly.entity_id
_entity_poly.type
_entity_poly.pdbx_seq_one_letter_code
_entity_poly.pdbx_strand_id
1 'polypeptide(L)'
;MVFSLHPHNHGRRLMLTQFPLFTAGQGRYHTYRIPSLIRAGQTLLAFCEGRKGGRGDTGDIDLLLRRSTDGGRTWNSPQVVWDDGPHTCGNPCPVVDSRTGTIWLLLTWNLGEDHEAQIVAGTSQDTRRVFCCSSRDQGRTWSRPEEITPRVKRPNWTWYATGPGAGIQLEKGPHPGRLLIPCDHLEGSERYYSHIIYSDDGGATWKLGGRTPRPGVNECEVVELDDGRLMLNMRNYDPACRARQVAFSADGGQHWTDQDFAPELVEPTCQASIRRLRWSHGDQPGALLFSNPASPTERADLTLRLSLDEGRTWPHRHLLHRGPAAYSCLCILDRGRAACLYEAGQQNPYEQLVFAVFAPELLWH
;
A
#
# COMPACT_ATOMS: atom_id res chain seq x y z
N MET A 1 -44.83 44.24 -0.10
CA MET A 1 -43.40 43.87 -0.19
C MET A 1 -43.23 42.57 0.58
N VAL A 2 -43.12 41.45 -0.13
CA VAL A 2 -42.81 40.14 0.47
C VAL A 2 -41.47 39.75 -0.15
N PHE A 3 -40.41 39.77 0.66
CA PHE A 3 -39.09 39.31 0.22
C PHE A 3 -39.10 37.79 0.21
N SER A 4 -39.12 37.21 -1.00
CA SER A 4 -38.86 35.80 -1.23
C SER A 4 -37.34 35.56 -1.13
N LEU A 5 -36.93 34.95 -0.02
CA LEU A 5 -35.57 34.43 0.15
C LEU A 5 -35.42 33.20 -0.76
N HIS A 6 -34.64 33.36 -1.82
CA HIS A 6 -34.12 32.23 -2.59
C HIS A 6 -33.08 31.49 -1.73
N PRO A 7 -33.19 30.17 -1.51
CA PRO A 7 -32.09 29.42 -0.96
C PRO A 7 -30.97 29.36 -2.00
N HIS A 8 -29.81 29.86 -1.62
CA HIS A 8 -28.57 29.66 -2.36
C HIS A 8 -28.34 28.16 -2.58
N ASN A 9 -28.29 27.77 -3.84
CA ASN A 9 -27.92 26.45 -4.29
C ASN A 9 -26.42 26.24 -3.98
N HIS A 10 -26.09 25.76 -2.78
CA HIS A 10 -24.74 25.28 -2.50
C HIS A 10 -24.47 24.09 -3.44
N GLY A 11 -23.58 24.31 -4.41
CA GLY A 11 -23.21 23.32 -5.40
C GLY A 11 -22.89 21.98 -4.72
N ARG A 12 -23.51 20.90 -5.20
CA ARG A 12 -23.19 19.53 -4.82
C ARG A 12 -21.69 19.31 -5.01
N ARG A 13 -20.94 19.32 -3.90
CA ARG A 13 -19.55 18.89 -3.89
C ARG A 13 -19.55 17.42 -4.31
N LEU A 14 -18.88 17.10 -5.41
CA LEU A 14 -18.69 15.70 -5.81
C LEU A 14 -18.03 14.95 -4.65
N MET A 15 -18.76 13.99 -4.08
CA MET A 15 -18.27 13.17 -2.96
C MET A 15 -17.19 12.16 -3.41
N LEU A 16 -17.14 11.87 -4.71
CA LEU A 16 -16.19 10.98 -5.37
C LEU A 16 -15.81 11.56 -6.74
N THR A 17 -14.53 11.50 -7.09
CA THR A 17 -14.00 11.74 -8.44
C THR A 17 -13.00 10.65 -8.75
N GLN A 18 -13.08 10.05 -9.93
CA GLN A 18 -12.15 8.99 -10.34
C GLN A 18 -11.82 9.06 -11.82
N PHE A 19 -10.60 8.72 -12.19
CA PHE A 19 -10.14 8.65 -13.57
C PHE A 19 -8.93 7.73 -13.72
N PRO A 20 -8.69 7.16 -14.92
CA PRO A 20 -7.49 6.36 -15.18
C PRO A 20 -6.23 7.23 -15.09
N LEU A 21 -5.27 6.81 -14.26
CA LEU A 21 -3.97 7.47 -14.12
C LEU A 21 -2.88 6.79 -14.95
N PHE A 22 -2.94 5.47 -15.05
CA PHE A 22 -2.12 4.66 -15.96
C PHE A 22 -3.04 3.70 -16.72
N THR A 23 -2.78 3.46 -18.01
CA THR A 23 -3.60 2.58 -18.86
C THR A 23 -2.68 1.63 -19.61
N ALA A 24 -2.97 0.33 -19.52
CA ALA A 24 -2.23 -0.72 -20.21
C ALA A 24 -2.07 -0.40 -21.70
N GLY A 25 -0.89 -0.71 -22.25
CA GLY A 25 -0.54 -0.43 -23.64
C GLY A 25 -0.25 1.03 -23.99
N GLN A 26 -0.37 1.98 -23.05
CA GLN A 26 0.12 3.35 -23.27
C GLN A 26 1.60 3.49 -22.94
N GLY A 27 2.32 4.33 -23.68
CA GLY A 27 3.76 4.52 -23.50
C GLY A 27 4.55 3.29 -23.95
N ARG A 28 5.58 2.90 -23.19
CA ARG A 28 6.45 1.75 -23.50
C ARG A 28 6.11 0.46 -22.72
N TYR A 29 4.97 0.44 -22.03
CA TYR A 29 4.62 -0.64 -21.09
C TYR A 29 3.34 -1.35 -21.52
N HIS A 30 3.40 -2.67 -21.54
CA HIS A 30 2.23 -3.50 -21.75
C HIS A 30 1.22 -3.33 -20.61
N THR A 31 1.69 -3.32 -19.36
CA THR A 31 0.83 -3.31 -18.18
C THR A 31 1.42 -2.45 -17.07
N TYR A 32 0.55 -1.80 -16.30
CA TYR A 32 0.91 -1.05 -15.10
C TYR A 32 0.27 -1.73 -13.89
N ARG A 33 1.05 -2.06 -12.87
CA ARG A 33 0.58 -2.81 -11.69
C ARG A 33 1.21 -2.33 -10.40
N ILE A 34 0.71 -2.86 -9.29
CA ILE A 34 1.26 -2.66 -7.95
C ILE A 34 1.21 -1.17 -7.55
N PRO A 35 0.00 -0.62 -7.38
CA PRO A 35 -0.18 0.78 -7.05
C PRO A 35 0.34 1.10 -5.65
N SER A 36 1.07 2.21 -5.56
CA SER A 36 1.45 2.80 -4.29
C SER A 36 1.22 4.32 -4.33
N LEU A 37 0.64 4.86 -3.27
CA LEU A 37 0.23 6.26 -3.20
C LEU A 37 0.59 6.86 -1.84
N ILE A 38 1.36 7.94 -1.87
CA ILE A 38 1.71 8.70 -0.67
C ILE A 38 1.62 10.20 -0.90
N ARG A 39 1.51 10.94 0.20
CA ARG A 39 1.49 12.39 0.22
C ARG A 39 2.72 12.92 0.95
N ALA A 40 3.45 13.82 0.29
CA ALA A 40 4.57 14.56 0.87
C ALA A 40 4.26 16.07 0.81
N GLY A 41 3.92 16.65 1.96
CA GLY A 41 3.44 18.04 2.00
C GLY A 41 2.14 18.21 1.21
N GLN A 42 2.13 19.03 0.16
CA GLN A 42 0.98 19.21 -0.74
C GLN A 42 1.03 18.30 -1.97
N THR A 43 2.10 17.53 -2.12
CA THR A 43 2.37 16.74 -3.32
C THR A 43 1.89 15.30 -3.13
N LEU A 44 1.15 14.77 -4.09
CA LEU A 44 0.83 13.36 -4.21
C LEU A 44 1.80 12.66 -5.16
N LEU A 45 2.23 11.47 -4.77
CA LEU A 45 3.15 10.62 -5.50
C LEU A 45 2.49 9.27 -5.71
N ALA A 46 2.20 8.95 -6.97
CA ALA A 46 1.60 7.70 -7.42
C ALA A 46 2.67 6.86 -8.10
N PHE A 47 3.10 5.79 -7.45
CA PHE A 47 4.06 4.83 -7.97
C PHE A 47 3.36 3.59 -8.53
N CYS A 48 4.02 2.95 -9.48
CA CYS A 48 3.63 1.64 -9.98
C CYS A 48 4.80 0.94 -10.66
N GLU A 49 4.64 -0.36 -10.86
CA GLU A 49 5.44 -1.12 -11.81
C GLU A 49 4.97 -0.86 -13.23
N GLY A 50 5.89 -0.49 -14.12
CA GLY A 50 5.73 -0.51 -15.56
C GLY A 50 6.29 -1.80 -16.12
N ARG A 51 5.41 -2.75 -16.48
CA ARG A 51 5.79 -4.07 -16.98
C ARG A 51 5.85 -4.06 -18.50
N LYS A 52 7.03 -4.22 -19.09
CA LYS A 52 7.23 -4.07 -20.55
C LYS A 52 6.66 -5.25 -21.34
N GLY A 53 6.93 -6.48 -20.90
CA GLY A 53 6.62 -7.70 -21.66
C GLY A 53 5.24 -8.33 -21.42
N GLY A 54 4.50 -7.92 -20.38
CA GLY A 54 3.25 -8.58 -20.03
C GLY A 54 2.73 -8.26 -18.63
N ARG A 55 1.78 -9.08 -18.17
CA ARG A 55 1.16 -8.97 -16.84
C ARG A 55 1.92 -9.73 -15.76
N GLY A 56 2.95 -10.51 -16.10
CA GLY A 56 3.69 -11.37 -15.16
C GLY A 56 4.50 -10.59 -14.12
N ASP A 57 4.87 -11.23 -13.02
CA ASP A 57 5.57 -10.63 -11.86
C ASP A 57 7.10 -10.65 -12.00
N THR A 58 7.62 -11.03 -13.16
CA THR A 58 9.06 -11.13 -13.48
C THR A 58 9.31 -10.74 -14.93
N GLY A 59 10.48 -10.18 -15.19
CA GLY A 59 10.98 -9.76 -16.49
C GLY A 59 11.51 -8.33 -16.43
N ASP A 60 11.48 -7.64 -17.57
CA ASP A 60 11.79 -6.21 -17.67
C ASP A 60 10.63 -5.38 -17.07
N ILE A 61 10.85 -4.93 -15.83
CA ILE A 61 9.88 -4.17 -15.04
C ILE A 61 10.58 -2.95 -14.44
N ASP A 62 10.07 -1.77 -14.77
CA ASP A 62 10.57 -0.49 -14.25
C ASP A 62 9.69 0.02 -13.10
N LEU A 63 10.25 0.86 -12.22
CA LEU A 63 9.46 1.68 -11.30
C LEU A 63 9.14 3.03 -11.92
N LEU A 64 7.87 3.38 -11.85
CA LEU A 64 7.33 4.62 -12.36
C LEU A 64 6.76 5.48 -11.26
N LEU A 65 6.67 6.78 -11.55
CA LEU A 65 6.06 7.79 -10.71
C LEU A 65 5.24 8.76 -11.57
N ARG A 66 4.03 9.09 -11.12
CA ARG A 66 3.37 10.36 -11.45
C ARG A 66 3.22 11.20 -10.19
N ARG A 67 3.31 12.51 -10.35
CA ARG A 67 3.26 13.52 -9.30
C ARG A 67 2.13 14.51 -9.56
N SER A 68 1.40 14.84 -8.51
CA SER A 68 0.38 15.90 -8.52
C SER A 68 0.67 16.91 -7.41
N THR A 69 0.56 18.21 -7.71
CA THR A 69 0.76 19.30 -6.76
C THR A 69 -0.51 20.10 -6.48
N ASP A 70 -1.67 19.62 -6.95
CA ASP A 70 -2.97 20.30 -6.85
C ASP A 70 -4.05 19.41 -6.21
N GLY A 71 -3.62 18.45 -5.38
CA GLY A 71 -4.51 17.52 -4.69
C GLY A 71 -5.07 16.42 -5.58
N GLY A 72 -4.33 16.02 -6.62
CA GLY A 72 -4.66 14.91 -7.50
C GLY A 72 -5.55 15.29 -8.69
N ARG A 73 -5.73 16.58 -8.99
CA ARG A 73 -6.57 17.03 -10.13
C ARG A 73 -5.81 16.91 -11.44
N THR A 74 -4.54 17.30 -11.43
CA THR A 74 -3.63 17.15 -12.58
C THR A 74 -2.38 16.40 -12.16
N TRP A 75 -1.81 15.67 -13.12
CA TRP A 75 -0.64 14.82 -12.94
C TRP A 75 0.36 15.09 -14.05
N ASN A 76 1.64 15.07 -13.72
CA ASN A 76 2.69 15.13 -14.74
C ASN A 76 2.71 13.85 -15.61
N SER A 77 3.50 13.92 -16.69
CA SER A 77 3.87 12.72 -17.45
C SER A 77 4.60 11.71 -16.56
N PRO A 78 4.48 10.39 -16.83
CA PRO A 78 5.22 9.37 -16.10
C PRO A 78 6.73 9.65 -16.07
N GLN A 79 7.31 9.54 -14.89
CA GLN A 79 8.75 9.58 -14.63
C GLN A 79 9.22 8.16 -14.29
N VAL A 80 10.36 7.74 -14.84
CA VAL A 80 11.06 6.52 -14.42
C VAL A 80 11.86 6.83 -13.16
N VAL A 81 11.58 6.10 -12.08
CA VAL A 81 12.33 6.18 -10.82
C VAL A 81 13.48 5.17 -10.83
N TRP A 82 13.25 3.98 -11.39
CA TRP A 82 14.27 2.96 -11.53
C TRP A 82 13.99 2.08 -12.76
N ASP A 83 15.00 1.88 -13.59
CA ASP A 83 15.04 0.97 -14.74
C ASP A 83 16.44 0.33 -14.68
N ASP A 84 16.49 -1.00 -14.59
CA ASP A 84 17.72 -1.78 -14.54
C ASP A 84 17.78 -2.78 -15.70
N GLY A 85 17.38 -2.31 -16.89
CA GLY A 85 17.43 -3.11 -18.12
C GLY A 85 16.45 -4.29 -18.06
N PRO A 86 16.89 -5.53 -18.35
CA PRO A 86 15.98 -6.68 -18.43
C PRO A 86 15.54 -7.20 -17.05
N HIS A 87 15.93 -6.54 -15.97
CA HIS A 87 15.69 -6.99 -14.60
C HIS A 87 14.37 -6.48 -14.02
N THR A 88 13.95 -7.11 -12.93
CA THR A 88 12.68 -6.80 -12.29
C THR A 88 12.93 -5.80 -11.17
N CYS A 89 12.52 -4.56 -11.34
CA CYS A 89 12.41 -3.59 -10.26
C CYS A 89 10.94 -3.53 -9.82
N GLY A 90 10.60 -3.77 -8.55
CA GLY A 90 9.18 -3.85 -8.16
C GLY A 90 8.86 -3.66 -6.68
N ASN A 91 7.58 -3.86 -6.35
CA ASN A 91 6.97 -3.70 -5.02
C ASN A 91 7.30 -2.36 -4.32
N PRO A 92 6.87 -1.21 -4.88
CA PRO A 92 7.06 0.08 -4.25
C PRO A 92 6.32 0.19 -2.92
N CYS A 93 7.05 0.57 -1.86
CA CYS A 93 6.48 0.91 -0.56
C CYS A 93 7.18 2.16 0.01
N PRO A 94 6.63 3.37 -0.22
CA PRO A 94 7.18 4.61 0.27
C PRO A 94 6.72 4.95 1.68
N VAL A 95 7.51 5.77 2.37
CA VAL A 95 7.16 6.43 3.64
C VAL A 95 7.76 7.83 3.67
N VAL A 96 7.08 8.78 4.31
CA VAL A 96 7.59 10.14 4.50
C VAL A 96 8.05 10.30 5.94
N ASP A 97 9.28 10.76 6.12
CA ASP A 97 9.71 11.31 7.41
C ASP A 97 9.17 12.74 7.54
N SER A 98 8.10 12.91 8.31
CA SER A 98 7.40 14.19 8.51
C SER A 98 8.29 15.28 9.09
N ARG A 99 9.36 14.93 9.80
CA ARG A 99 10.31 15.88 10.41
C ARG A 99 11.17 16.58 9.36
N THR A 100 11.57 15.84 8.31
CA THR A 100 12.51 16.34 7.29
C THR A 100 11.84 16.55 5.93
N GLY A 101 10.66 15.98 5.72
CA GLY A 101 10.00 15.91 4.41
C GLY A 101 10.67 14.92 3.45
N THR A 102 11.67 14.16 3.91
CA THR A 102 12.33 13.14 3.08
C THR A 102 11.35 12.02 2.79
N ILE A 103 11.23 11.67 1.52
CA ILE A 103 10.48 10.49 1.08
C ILE A 103 11.49 9.36 0.92
N TRP A 104 11.27 8.26 1.63
CA TRP A 104 11.98 7.01 1.42
C TRP A 104 11.11 6.07 0.59
N LEU A 105 11.68 5.41 -0.40
CA LEU A 105 11.01 4.42 -1.23
C LEU A 105 11.74 3.10 -1.11
N LEU A 106 11.06 2.10 -0.56
CA LEU A 106 11.57 0.74 -0.47
C LEU A 106 11.05 -0.08 -1.63
N LEU A 107 11.93 -0.95 -2.13
CA LEU A 107 11.81 -1.61 -3.41
C LEU A 107 12.37 -3.02 -3.30
N THR A 108 11.95 -3.88 -4.21
CA THR A 108 12.57 -5.18 -4.45
C THR A 108 13.16 -5.27 -5.83
N TRP A 109 14.14 -6.16 -5.97
CA TRP A 109 14.80 -6.44 -7.23
C TRP A 109 15.16 -7.91 -7.39
N ASN A 110 15.08 -8.43 -8.61
CA ASN A 110 15.66 -9.72 -9.00
C ASN A 110 16.03 -9.71 -10.49
N LEU A 111 16.86 -10.67 -10.91
CA LEU A 111 17.12 -10.89 -12.33
C LEU A 111 15.80 -11.20 -13.05
N GLY A 112 15.63 -10.69 -14.27
CA GLY A 112 14.41 -10.90 -15.05
C GLY A 112 14.19 -12.34 -15.53
N GLU A 113 15.19 -13.21 -15.38
CA GLU A 113 15.10 -14.65 -15.65
C GLU A 113 14.81 -15.45 -14.36
N ASP A 114 14.95 -14.83 -13.19
CA ASP A 114 14.66 -15.46 -11.89
C ASP A 114 13.18 -15.29 -11.57
N HIS A 115 12.34 -16.20 -12.08
CA HIS A 115 10.91 -16.18 -11.77
C HIS A 115 10.64 -16.62 -10.32
N GLU A 116 9.50 -16.18 -9.79
CA GLU A 116 9.09 -16.42 -8.40
C GLU A 116 9.19 -17.89 -7.99
N ALA A 117 8.76 -18.83 -8.84
CA ALA A 117 8.80 -20.25 -8.53
C ALA A 117 10.23 -20.76 -8.28
N GLN A 118 11.21 -20.29 -9.06
CA GLN A 118 12.63 -20.62 -8.92
C GLN A 118 13.24 -19.96 -7.69
N ILE A 119 12.88 -18.70 -7.43
CA ILE A 119 13.33 -17.97 -6.24
C ILE A 119 12.84 -18.69 -4.98
N VAL A 120 11.55 -19.00 -4.90
CA VAL A 120 10.92 -19.73 -3.78
C VAL A 120 11.53 -21.12 -3.60
N ALA A 121 11.85 -21.82 -4.70
CA ALA A 121 12.50 -23.12 -4.66
C ALA A 121 14.01 -23.06 -4.33
N GLY A 122 14.62 -21.86 -4.31
CA GLY A 122 16.06 -21.70 -4.13
C GLY A 122 16.89 -22.22 -5.31
N THR A 123 16.32 -22.29 -6.51
CA THR A 123 16.95 -22.79 -7.73
C THR A 123 17.24 -21.71 -8.77
N SER A 124 16.86 -20.46 -8.49
CA SER A 124 17.18 -19.29 -9.29
C SER A 124 18.68 -18.95 -9.25
N GLN A 125 19.13 -18.14 -10.21
CA GLN A 125 20.52 -17.68 -10.27
C GLN A 125 20.84 -16.71 -9.13
N ASP A 126 19.91 -15.82 -8.83
CA ASP A 126 19.96 -14.86 -7.72
C ASP A 126 18.68 -14.98 -6.87
N THR A 127 18.58 -14.18 -5.82
CA THR A 127 17.41 -14.10 -4.96
C THR A 127 16.70 -12.76 -5.13
N ARG A 128 15.50 -12.64 -4.56
CA ARG A 128 14.82 -11.34 -4.47
C ARG A 128 15.47 -10.48 -3.39
N ARG A 129 16.07 -9.37 -3.81
CA ARG A 129 16.85 -8.42 -3.00
C ARG A 129 16.02 -7.22 -2.62
N VAL A 130 16.47 -6.47 -1.60
CA VAL A 130 15.77 -5.32 -1.05
C VAL A 130 16.61 -4.06 -1.23
N PHE A 131 16.00 -3.02 -1.78
CA PHE A 131 16.64 -1.74 -2.07
C PHE A 131 15.87 -0.59 -1.44
N CYS A 132 16.57 0.53 -1.25
CA CYS A 132 15.99 1.77 -0.80
C CYS A 132 16.54 2.95 -1.62
N CYS A 133 15.69 3.90 -1.99
CA CYS A 133 16.09 5.20 -2.49
C CYS A 133 15.30 6.31 -1.79
N SER A 134 15.72 7.55 -1.99
CA SER A 134 15.09 8.70 -1.33
C SER A 134 14.92 9.90 -2.24
N SER A 135 13.97 10.74 -1.89
CA SER A 135 13.78 12.06 -2.48
C SER A 135 13.69 13.11 -1.37
N ARG A 136 14.44 14.21 -1.55
CA ARG A 136 14.45 15.38 -0.65
C ARG A 136 13.79 16.61 -1.28
N ASP A 137 13.22 16.46 -2.47
CA ASP A 137 12.65 17.55 -3.27
C ASP A 137 11.20 17.26 -3.69
N GLN A 138 10.46 16.57 -2.83
CA GLN A 138 9.06 16.19 -3.02
C GLN A 138 8.83 15.28 -4.24
N GLY A 139 9.74 14.33 -4.48
CA GLY A 139 9.62 13.34 -5.55
C GLY A 139 9.89 13.92 -6.94
N ARG A 140 10.74 14.96 -7.05
CA ARG A 140 11.21 15.46 -8.37
C ARG A 140 12.42 14.65 -8.82
N THR A 141 13.38 14.44 -7.93
CA THR A 141 14.56 13.60 -8.15
C THR A 141 14.68 12.53 -7.07
N TRP A 142 15.38 11.46 -7.41
CA TRP A 142 15.58 10.29 -6.56
C TRP A 142 17.06 9.95 -6.48
N SER A 143 17.53 9.57 -5.29
CA SER A 143 18.86 8.99 -5.14
C SER A 143 18.94 7.67 -5.89
N ARG A 144 20.17 7.24 -6.25
CA ARG A 144 20.39 5.88 -6.74
C ARG A 144 19.89 4.87 -5.70
N PRO A 145 19.20 3.79 -6.11
CA PRO A 145 18.85 2.70 -5.20
C PRO A 145 20.10 2.10 -4.53
N GLU A 146 20.06 2.00 -3.19
CA GLU A 146 21.05 1.34 -2.35
C GLU A 146 20.51 -0.02 -1.92
N GLU A 147 21.32 -1.07 -2.07
CA GLU A 147 20.95 -2.40 -1.59
C GLU A 147 21.04 -2.45 -0.06
N ILE A 148 19.95 -2.87 0.59
CA ILE A 148 19.87 -3.05 2.04
C ILE A 148 19.66 -4.52 2.45
N THR A 149 19.60 -5.45 1.49
CA THR A 149 19.36 -6.90 1.71
C THR A 149 20.10 -7.48 2.92
N PRO A 150 21.43 -7.26 3.10
CA PRO A 150 22.16 -7.88 4.21
C PRO A 150 21.70 -7.44 5.60
N ARG A 151 21.01 -6.30 5.71
CA ARG A 151 20.49 -5.76 6.98
C ARG A 151 19.06 -6.22 7.29
N VAL A 152 18.30 -6.61 6.27
CA VAL A 152 16.84 -6.80 6.37
C VAL A 152 16.33 -8.13 5.84
N LYS A 153 17.18 -9.01 5.30
CA LYS A 153 16.81 -10.34 4.82
C LYS A 153 17.70 -11.39 5.50
N ARG A 154 17.07 -12.39 6.12
CA ARG A 154 17.81 -13.51 6.74
C ARG A 154 18.30 -14.48 5.66
N PRO A 155 19.43 -15.19 5.88
CA PRO A 155 19.99 -16.10 4.88
C PRO A 155 19.04 -17.23 4.44
N ASN A 156 18.16 -17.70 5.32
CA ASN A 156 17.19 -18.76 5.03
C ASN A 156 15.90 -18.26 4.38
N TRP A 157 15.81 -16.98 4.03
CA TRP A 157 14.65 -16.41 3.33
C TRP A 157 14.88 -16.45 1.83
N THR A 158 14.02 -17.16 1.11
CA THR A 158 14.12 -17.31 -0.35
C THR A 158 13.42 -16.17 -1.08
N TRP A 159 12.17 -15.89 -0.71
CA TRP A 159 11.36 -14.78 -1.22
C TRP A 159 11.33 -13.57 -0.28
N TYR A 160 11.10 -12.38 -0.85
CA TYR A 160 10.91 -11.13 -0.12
C TYR A 160 10.07 -10.12 -0.91
N ALA A 161 9.13 -9.44 -0.26
CA ALA A 161 8.43 -8.29 -0.82
C ALA A 161 8.30 -7.14 0.21
N THR A 162 8.43 -5.90 -0.28
CA THR A 162 8.19 -4.66 0.48
C THR A 162 6.79 -4.14 0.21
N GLY A 163 5.92 -4.11 1.21
CA GLY A 163 4.48 -3.86 1.05
C GLY A 163 3.84 -4.95 0.16
N PRO A 164 3.32 -4.61 -1.04
CA PRO A 164 3.28 -3.27 -1.64
C PRO A 164 2.18 -2.40 -1.03
N GLY A 165 2.32 -1.09 -1.16
CA GLY A 165 1.44 -0.13 -0.49
C GLY A 165 2.20 1.09 -0.02
N ALA A 166 2.05 1.49 1.24
CA ALA A 166 2.87 2.55 1.85
C ALA A 166 3.16 2.26 3.32
N GLY A 167 4.32 2.72 3.78
CA GLY A 167 4.70 2.68 5.19
C GLY A 167 4.03 3.76 6.02
N ILE A 168 4.34 3.74 7.31
CA ILE A 168 3.88 4.75 8.29
C ILE A 168 5.05 5.31 9.08
N GLN A 169 4.89 6.53 9.59
CA GLN A 169 5.72 7.03 10.67
C GLN A 169 4.90 7.02 11.95
N LEU A 170 5.44 6.44 13.03
CA LEU A 170 4.74 6.35 14.30
C LEU A 170 4.57 7.73 14.95
N GLU A 171 3.38 8.02 15.45
CA GLU A 171 3.07 9.23 16.22
C GLU A 171 2.97 8.96 17.71
N LYS A 172 2.66 7.72 18.10
CA LYS A 172 2.39 7.29 19.48
C LYS A 172 3.28 6.11 19.88
N GLY A 173 2.95 5.53 21.04
CA GLY A 173 3.62 4.35 21.57
C GLY A 173 5.06 4.61 22.01
N PRO A 174 5.89 3.55 22.16
CA PRO A 174 7.25 3.66 22.70
C PRO A 174 8.28 4.21 21.71
N HIS A 175 7.94 4.34 20.41
CA HIS A 175 8.89 4.70 19.35
C HIS A 175 8.36 5.79 18.39
N PRO A 176 7.90 6.95 18.91
CA PRO A 176 7.43 8.03 18.05
C PRO A 176 8.54 8.50 17.10
N GLY A 177 8.18 8.73 15.84
CA GLY A 177 9.10 9.12 14.77
C GLY A 177 9.75 7.94 14.01
N ARG A 178 9.62 6.70 14.50
CA ARG A 178 10.06 5.50 13.78
C ARG A 178 9.34 5.39 12.44
N LEU A 179 10.10 5.17 11.37
CA LEU A 179 9.56 4.79 10.06
C LEU A 179 9.37 3.28 10.02
N LEU A 180 8.23 2.82 9.51
CA LEU A 180 7.88 1.40 9.40
C LEU A 180 7.43 1.06 8.00
N ILE A 181 7.93 -0.07 7.51
CA ILE A 181 7.55 -0.63 6.21
C ILE A 181 7.03 -2.05 6.42
N PRO A 182 5.75 -2.31 6.08
CA PRO A 182 5.21 -3.66 6.07
C PRO A 182 5.89 -4.47 4.96
N CYS A 183 6.14 -5.75 5.19
CA CYS A 183 6.82 -6.64 4.25
C CYS A 183 6.30 -8.07 4.40
N ASP A 184 6.67 -8.93 3.47
CA ASP A 184 6.55 -10.38 3.62
C ASP A 184 7.81 -11.09 3.13
N HIS A 185 7.95 -12.34 3.57
CA HIS A 185 9.02 -13.22 3.17
C HIS A 185 8.55 -14.67 3.21
N LEU A 186 9.35 -15.53 2.61
CA LEU A 186 9.19 -16.97 2.74
C LEU A 186 10.41 -17.56 3.45
N GLU A 187 10.18 -18.24 4.57
CA GLU A 187 11.22 -19.01 5.27
C GLU A 187 11.37 -20.39 4.61
N GLY A 188 12.57 -20.71 4.11
CA GLY A 188 12.82 -21.97 3.40
C GLY A 188 12.10 -22.01 2.04
N SER A 189 11.32 -23.06 1.78
CA SER A 189 10.52 -23.22 0.55
C SER A 189 9.02 -23.42 0.81
N GLU A 190 8.55 -23.17 2.04
CA GLU A 190 7.21 -23.64 2.46
C GLU A 190 6.35 -22.62 3.20
N ARG A 191 6.93 -21.64 3.90
CA ARG A 191 6.18 -20.86 4.91
C ARG A 191 6.29 -19.36 4.68
N TYR A 192 5.23 -18.77 4.12
CA TYR A 192 5.07 -17.33 4.04
C TYR A 192 4.73 -16.73 5.41
N TYR A 193 5.40 -15.64 5.74
CA TYR A 193 5.14 -14.79 6.90
C TYR A 193 5.11 -13.33 6.47
N SER A 194 4.31 -12.52 7.18
CA SER A 194 4.42 -11.08 7.12
C SER A 194 5.38 -10.59 8.20
N HIS A 195 6.08 -9.50 7.96
CA HIS A 195 6.96 -8.85 8.93
C HIS A 195 6.99 -7.34 8.69
N ILE A 196 7.77 -6.64 9.51
CA ILE A 196 8.09 -5.23 9.28
C ILE A 196 9.59 -5.03 9.21
N ILE A 197 10.01 -3.96 8.56
CA ILE A 197 11.32 -3.35 8.76
C ILE A 197 11.14 -1.90 9.19
N TYR A 198 12.15 -1.37 9.88
CA TYR A 198 12.01 -0.07 10.51
C TYR A 198 13.29 0.75 10.49
N SER A 199 13.14 2.06 10.66
CA SER A 199 14.22 3.01 10.86
C SER A 199 13.90 3.96 12.00
N ASP A 200 14.84 4.10 12.94
CA ASP A 200 14.77 5.05 14.05
C ASP A 200 15.60 6.32 13.81
N ASP A 201 16.39 6.36 12.74
CA ASP A 201 17.35 7.43 12.42
C ASP A 201 16.93 8.25 11.19
N GLY A 202 15.61 8.32 10.93
CA GLY A 202 15.05 9.10 9.83
C GLY A 202 15.31 8.50 8.45
N GLY A 203 15.48 7.18 8.37
CA GLY A 203 15.67 6.39 7.15
C GLY A 203 17.14 6.19 6.75
N ALA A 204 18.10 6.67 7.54
CA ALA A 204 19.52 6.48 7.26
C ALA A 204 19.96 5.01 7.35
N THR A 205 19.39 4.25 8.29
CA THR A 205 19.55 2.80 8.37
C THR A 205 18.20 2.10 8.57
N TRP A 206 18.10 0.88 8.02
CA TRP A 206 16.93 0.02 8.11
C TRP A 206 17.29 -1.27 8.83
N LYS A 207 16.41 -1.70 9.73
CA LYS A 207 16.56 -2.88 10.58
C LYS A 207 15.39 -3.81 10.40
N LEU A 208 15.66 -5.11 10.49
CA LEU A 208 14.64 -6.13 10.52
C LEU A 208 13.86 -6.06 11.86
N GLY A 209 12.53 -6.05 11.80
CA GLY A 209 11.68 -6.18 12.99
C GLY A 209 11.05 -7.57 13.12
N GLY A 210 9.95 -7.62 13.87
CA GLY A 210 9.21 -8.85 14.15
C GLY A 210 8.44 -9.37 12.95
N ARG A 211 8.35 -10.70 12.85
CA ARG A 211 7.43 -11.40 11.94
C ARG A 211 6.20 -11.92 12.67
N THR A 212 5.18 -12.29 11.91
CA THR A 212 3.93 -12.84 12.44
C THR A 212 4.15 -14.17 13.19
N PRO A 213 3.31 -14.49 14.19
CA PRO A 213 3.41 -15.74 14.96
C PRO A 213 3.27 -17.00 14.11
N ARG A 214 2.30 -17.01 13.19
CA ARG A 214 1.94 -18.17 12.36
C ARG A 214 2.13 -17.85 10.87
N PRO A 215 2.54 -18.86 10.07
CA PRO A 215 2.68 -18.71 8.63
C PRO A 215 1.31 -18.69 7.94
N GLY A 216 1.31 -18.63 6.60
CA GLY A 216 0.09 -18.64 5.78
C GLY A 216 -0.44 -17.24 5.49
N VAL A 217 0.39 -16.23 5.74
CA VAL A 217 0.11 -14.81 5.46
C VAL A 217 1.24 -14.21 4.62
N ASN A 218 0.95 -13.17 3.87
CA ASN A 218 1.86 -12.61 2.87
C ASN A 218 1.77 -11.07 2.85
N GLU A 219 1.56 -10.43 1.70
CA GLU A 219 1.46 -8.97 1.55
C GLU A 219 0.58 -8.36 2.64
N CYS A 220 1.11 -7.36 3.33
CA CYS A 220 0.47 -6.76 4.48
C CYS A 220 0.58 -5.24 4.47
N GLU A 221 -0.25 -4.62 5.30
CA GLU A 221 -0.21 -3.20 5.61
C GLU A 221 -0.21 -3.03 7.11
N VAL A 222 0.36 -1.92 7.58
CA VAL A 222 0.45 -1.58 9.00
C VAL A 222 -0.30 -0.30 9.29
N VAL A 223 -1.00 -0.26 10.42
CA VAL A 223 -1.63 0.95 10.94
C VAL A 223 -1.36 1.07 12.45
N GLU A 224 -1.08 2.29 12.89
CA GLU A 224 -0.93 2.60 14.31
C GLU A 224 -2.31 2.88 14.94
N LEU A 225 -2.60 2.23 16.06
CA LEU A 225 -3.81 2.29 16.87
C LEU A 225 -3.81 3.50 17.82
N ASP A 226 -4.98 3.92 18.30
CA ASP A 226 -5.11 5.14 19.12
C ASP A 226 -4.37 5.03 20.47
N ASP A 227 -4.20 3.79 20.95
CA ASP A 227 -3.44 3.43 22.14
C ASP A 227 -1.92 3.25 21.89
N GLY A 228 -1.46 3.49 20.65
CA GLY A 228 -0.06 3.36 20.25
C GLY A 228 0.38 1.93 19.91
N ARG A 229 -0.52 0.94 19.97
CA ARG A 229 -0.24 -0.39 19.41
C ARG A 229 -0.24 -0.33 17.88
N LEU A 230 0.34 -1.32 17.24
CA LEU A 230 0.28 -1.51 15.80
C LEU A 230 -0.66 -2.67 15.47
N MET A 231 -1.36 -2.55 14.35
CA MET A 231 -2.08 -3.65 13.72
C MET A 231 -1.49 -3.92 12.35
N LEU A 232 -1.12 -5.18 12.10
CA LEU A 232 -0.91 -5.69 10.75
C LEU A 232 -2.24 -6.20 10.19
N ASN A 233 -2.53 -5.87 8.94
CA ASN A 233 -3.61 -6.45 8.15
C ASN A 233 -3.00 -7.19 6.96
N MET A 234 -3.24 -8.50 6.86
CA MET A 234 -2.42 -9.40 6.06
C MET A 234 -3.26 -10.21 5.08
N ARG A 235 -2.72 -10.37 3.87
CA ARG A 235 -3.23 -11.29 2.86
C ARG A 235 -3.12 -12.71 3.37
N ASN A 236 -4.22 -13.43 3.32
CA ASN A 236 -4.35 -14.78 3.83
C ASN A 236 -4.33 -15.83 2.71
N TYR A 237 -3.57 -16.91 2.93
CA TYR A 237 -3.53 -18.11 2.09
C TYR A 237 -4.28 -19.30 2.70
N ASP A 238 -4.73 -19.21 3.96
CA ASP A 238 -5.48 -20.30 4.59
C ASP A 238 -6.86 -20.49 3.91
N PRO A 239 -7.14 -21.66 3.31
CA PRO A 239 -8.41 -21.93 2.67
C PRO A 239 -9.60 -22.10 3.60
N ALA A 240 -9.38 -22.27 4.90
CA ALA A 240 -10.45 -22.41 5.89
C ALA A 240 -11.30 -21.13 6.04
N CYS A 241 -10.71 -19.96 5.77
CA CYS A 241 -11.43 -18.69 5.89
C CYS A 241 -10.94 -17.69 4.82
N ARG A 242 -11.83 -17.29 3.90
CA ARG A 242 -11.56 -16.30 2.84
C ARG A 242 -11.68 -14.87 3.36
N ALA A 243 -10.89 -14.53 4.37
CA ALA A 243 -10.82 -13.21 4.97
C ALA A 243 -9.39 -12.83 5.35
N ARG A 244 -9.16 -11.53 5.51
CA ARG A 244 -7.89 -10.99 6.01
C ARG A 244 -7.55 -11.64 7.35
N GLN A 245 -6.26 -11.76 7.64
CA GLN A 245 -5.80 -11.96 9.02
C GLN A 245 -5.29 -10.64 9.60
N VAL A 246 -5.42 -10.47 10.92
CA VAL A 246 -4.82 -9.36 11.67
C VAL A 246 -3.88 -9.88 12.75
N ALA A 247 -2.91 -9.08 13.17
CA ALA A 247 -2.05 -9.33 14.32
C ALA A 247 -1.63 -8.00 14.95
N PHE A 248 -1.28 -8.00 16.23
CA PHE A 248 -1.05 -6.77 16.98
C PHE A 248 0.34 -6.73 17.62
N SER A 249 0.91 -5.52 17.76
CA SER A 249 2.19 -5.31 18.43
C SER A 249 2.10 -4.12 19.39
N ALA A 250 2.64 -4.27 20.60
CA ALA A 250 2.67 -3.22 21.61
C ALA A 250 4.07 -2.58 21.80
N ASP A 251 5.07 -3.04 21.04
CA ASP A 251 6.48 -2.64 21.20
C ASP A 251 7.06 -2.07 19.90
N GLY A 252 6.20 -1.44 19.08
CA GLY A 252 6.58 -0.82 17.81
C GLY A 252 7.10 -1.83 16.78
N GLY A 253 6.48 -3.02 16.74
CA GLY A 253 6.66 -4.01 15.67
C GLY A 253 7.76 -5.04 15.93
N GLN A 254 8.24 -5.22 17.17
CA GLN A 254 9.26 -6.23 17.47
C GLN A 254 8.63 -7.60 17.78
N HIS A 255 7.50 -7.62 18.48
CA HIS A 255 6.73 -8.83 18.73
C HIS A 255 5.28 -8.64 18.30
N TRP A 256 4.72 -9.70 17.71
CA TRP A 256 3.33 -9.75 17.24
C TRP A 256 2.56 -10.81 18.00
N THR A 257 1.33 -10.51 18.41
CA THR A 257 0.41 -11.41 19.12
C THR A 257 -0.96 -11.40 18.47
N ASP A 258 -1.84 -12.29 18.96
CA ASP A 258 -3.26 -12.29 18.61
C ASP A 258 -3.51 -12.32 17.11
N GLN A 259 -2.70 -13.10 16.40
CA GLN A 259 -2.94 -13.38 14.99
C GLN A 259 -4.28 -14.12 14.87
N ASP A 260 -5.22 -13.60 14.09
CA ASP A 260 -6.51 -14.27 13.86
C ASP A 260 -7.20 -13.75 12.58
N PHE A 261 -8.24 -14.44 12.13
CA PHE A 261 -9.07 -14.00 11.02
C PHE A 261 -9.90 -12.77 11.39
N ALA A 262 -10.05 -11.85 10.43
CA ALA A 262 -10.96 -10.72 10.49
C ALA A 262 -12.14 -10.98 9.52
N PRO A 263 -13.18 -11.75 9.93
CA PRO A 263 -14.21 -12.25 9.02
C PRO A 263 -15.05 -11.16 8.33
N GLU A 264 -15.11 -9.95 8.89
CA GLU A 264 -15.76 -8.80 8.25
C GLU A 264 -15.02 -8.29 7.00
N LEU A 265 -13.74 -8.66 6.85
CA LEU A 265 -12.85 -8.27 5.77
C LEU A 265 -12.60 -9.47 4.84
N VAL A 266 -13.65 -9.92 4.15
CA VAL A 266 -13.56 -10.99 3.15
C VAL A 266 -12.55 -10.64 2.04
N GLU A 267 -11.82 -11.62 1.53
CA GLU A 267 -10.82 -11.41 0.47
C GLU A 267 -10.64 -12.60 -0.49
N PRO A 268 -10.15 -12.34 -1.72
CA PRO A 268 -9.85 -13.37 -2.72
C PRO A 268 -8.34 -13.68 -2.77
N THR A 269 -7.64 -13.58 -1.63
CA THR A 269 -6.17 -13.68 -1.54
C THR A 269 -5.49 -12.62 -2.45
N CYS A 270 -5.60 -11.36 -2.03
CA CYS A 270 -5.12 -10.18 -2.76
C CYS A 270 -4.51 -9.16 -1.81
N GLN A 271 -3.66 -8.25 -2.27
CA GLN A 271 -3.26 -7.09 -1.48
C GLN A 271 -4.49 -6.22 -1.11
N ALA A 272 -4.42 -5.55 0.03
CA ALA A 272 -5.40 -4.58 0.51
C ALA A 272 -4.68 -3.37 1.10
N SER A 273 -5.39 -2.26 1.34
CA SER A 273 -4.83 -1.08 2.01
C SER A 273 -5.55 -0.76 3.30
N ILE A 274 -4.83 -0.27 4.32
CA ILE A 274 -5.40 0.27 5.55
C ILE A 274 -4.66 1.55 5.99
N ARG A 275 -5.41 2.58 6.39
CA ARG A 275 -4.84 3.85 6.87
C ARG A 275 -5.65 4.42 8.04
N ARG A 276 -4.94 5.06 8.97
CA ARG A 276 -5.51 5.96 9.97
C ARG A 276 -6.07 7.19 9.25
N LEU A 277 -7.38 7.33 9.19
CA LEU A 277 -8.02 8.52 8.61
C LEU A 277 -7.87 9.72 9.54
N ARG A 278 -8.06 9.48 10.84
CA ARG A 278 -7.88 10.48 11.91
C ARG A 278 -7.82 9.79 13.28
N TRP A 279 -7.12 10.43 14.20
CA TRP A 279 -7.09 10.07 15.62
C TRP A 279 -8.40 10.43 16.32
N SER A 280 -8.64 9.84 17.50
CA SER A 280 -9.69 10.31 18.39
C SER A 280 -9.38 11.72 18.92
N HIS A 281 -10.43 12.49 19.18
CA HIS A 281 -10.32 13.82 19.76
C HIS A 281 -11.62 14.20 20.49
N GLY A 282 -11.54 14.38 21.81
CA GLY A 282 -12.72 14.58 22.65
C GLY A 282 -13.68 13.39 22.52
N ASP A 283 -14.96 13.67 22.27
CA ASP A 283 -15.99 12.62 22.09
C ASP A 283 -15.98 11.99 20.69
N GLN A 284 -15.12 12.46 19.77
CA GLN A 284 -15.03 11.89 18.43
C GLN A 284 -14.08 10.66 18.44
N PRO A 285 -14.58 9.44 18.18
CA PRO A 285 -13.75 8.22 18.21
C PRO A 285 -12.79 8.19 17.02
N GLY A 286 -11.61 7.59 17.10
CA GLY A 286 -10.68 7.43 15.97
C GLY A 286 -11.31 6.76 14.74
N ALA A 287 -10.71 6.91 13.56
CA ALA A 287 -11.23 6.28 12.34
C ALA A 287 -10.13 5.60 11.51
N LEU A 288 -10.41 4.37 11.10
CA LEU A 288 -9.58 3.58 10.18
C LEU A 288 -10.31 3.37 8.86
N LEU A 289 -9.60 3.54 7.76
CA LEU A 289 -10.08 3.34 6.40
C LEU A 289 -9.40 2.13 5.79
N PHE A 290 -10.16 1.24 5.16
CA PHE A 290 -9.68 0.02 4.52
C PHE A 290 -10.20 -0.10 3.09
N SER A 291 -9.41 -0.69 2.20
CA SER A 291 -9.82 -0.99 0.82
C SER A 291 -9.32 -2.35 0.36
N ASN A 292 -10.22 -3.15 -0.21
CA ASN A 292 -9.88 -4.40 -0.89
C ASN A 292 -10.97 -4.84 -1.88
N PRO A 293 -10.68 -5.79 -2.78
CA PRO A 293 -11.72 -6.54 -3.49
C PRO A 293 -12.54 -7.34 -2.47
N ALA A 294 -13.80 -6.96 -2.27
CA ALA A 294 -14.65 -7.51 -1.20
C ALA A 294 -15.40 -8.77 -1.66
N SER A 295 -14.67 -9.73 -2.20
CA SER A 295 -15.18 -11.01 -2.69
C SER A 295 -14.35 -12.16 -2.11
N PRO A 296 -14.96 -13.28 -1.72
CA PRO A 296 -14.23 -14.44 -1.19
C PRO A 296 -13.49 -15.25 -2.27
N THR A 297 -13.78 -15.00 -3.56
CA THR A 297 -13.32 -15.87 -4.66
C THR A 297 -12.65 -15.12 -5.81
N GLU A 298 -13.00 -13.85 -6.02
CA GLU A 298 -12.58 -13.11 -7.22
C GLU A 298 -11.97 -11.77 -6.86
N ARG A 299 -10.97 -11.34 -7.64
CA ARG A 299 -10.47 -9.95 -7.62
C ARG A 299 -11.49 -9.04 -8.30
N ALA A 300 -12.55 -8.73 -7.57
CA ALA A 300 -13.65 -7.88 -8.01
C ALA A 300 -14.28 -7.10 -6.86
N ASP A 301 -15.07 -6.08 -7.23
CA ASP A 301 -15.87 -5.27 -6.30
C ASP A 301 -15.03 -4.60 -5.22
N LEU A 302 -14.08 -3.77 -5.66
CA LEU A 302 -13.22 -2.98 -4.77
C LEU A 302 -14.09 -2.09 -3.88
N THR A 303 -14.00 -2.32 -2.58
CA THR A 303 -14.87 -1.72 -1.58
C THR A 303 -14.04 -0.99 -0.54
N LEU A 304 -14.46 0.23 -0.24
CA LEU A 304 -13.97 1.02 0.89
C LEU A 304 -14.75 0.64 2.14
N ARG A 305 -14.08 0.57 3.29
CA ARG A 305 -14.69 0.30 4.60
C ARG A 305 -14.15 1.25 5.65
N LEU A 306 -14.98 1.60 6.61
CA LEU A 306 -14.61 2.48 7.71
C LEU A 306 -14.93 1.83 9.06
N SER A 307 -13.95 1.84 9.95
CA SER A 307 -14.07 1.44 11.35
C SER A 307 -13.93 2.66 12.25
N LEU A 308 -14.74 2.70 13.31
CA LEU A 308 -14.73 3.72 14.36
C LEU A 308 -14.28 3.16 15.73
N ASP A 309 -13.81 1.93 15.76
CA ASP A 309 -13.51 1.16 16.97
C ASP A 309 -12.19 0.40 16.85
N GLU A 310 -11.21 1.04 16.21
CA GLU A 310 -9.85 0.54 16.06
C GLU A 310 -9.76 -0.80 15.30
N GLY A 311 -10.64 -0.98 14.31
CA GLY A 311 -10.63 -2.11 13.39
C GLY A 311 -11.42 -3.33 13.87
N ARG A 312 -12.14 -3.22 14.99
CA ARG A 312 -12.95 -4.31 15.55
C ARG A 312 -14.20 -4.58 14.70
N THR A 313 -14.89 -3.53 14.24
CA THR A 313 -16.04 -3.63 13.35
C THR A 313 -15.95 -2.66 12.18
N TRP A 314 -16.61 -3.00 11.06
CA TRP A 314 -16.59 -2.27 9.80
C TRP A 314 -18.02 -2.00 9.27
N PRO A 315 -18.86 -1.26 10.03
CA PRO A 315 -20.27 -1.08 9.71
C PRO A 315 -20.52 -0.24 8.45
N HIS A 316 -19.56 0.62 8.08
CA HIS A 316 -19.66 1.57 6.98
C HIS A 316 -18.87 1.08 5.78
N ARG A 317 -19.49 1.07 4.60
CA ARG A 317 -18.86 0.57 3.37
C ARG A 317 -19.36 1.29 2.13
N HIS A 318 -18.51 1.40 1.12
CA HIS A 318 -18.86 1.95 -0.19
C HIS A 318 -18.19 1.16 -1.30
N LEU A 319 -18.97 0.70 -2.29
CA LEU A 319 -18.44 0.04 -3.48
C LEU A 319 -17.77 1.08 -4.39
N LEU A 320 -16.44 1.11 -4.38
CA LEU A 320 -15.66 2.09 -5.15
C LEU A 320 -15.60 1.74 -6.64
N HIS A 321 -15.43 0.46 -6.95
CA HIS A 321 -15.40 -0.04 -8.32
C HIS A 321 -16.12 -1.38 -8.42
N ARG A 322 -17.13 -1.47 -9.28
CA ARG A 322 -17.85 -2.72 -9.59
C ARG A 322 -17.10 -3.51 -10.65
N GLY A 323 -16.99 -4.82 -10.48
CA GLY A 323 -16.31 -5.71 -11.44
C GLY A 323 -14.80 -5.82 -11.18
N PRO A 324 -14.00 -6.22 -12.19
CA PRO A 324 -12.60 -6.58 -12.00
C PRO A 324 -11.76 -5.47 -11.35
N ALA A 325 -11.25 -5.75 -10.15
CA ALA A 325 -10.37 -4.85 -9.41
C ALA A 325 -9.47 -5.64 -8.45
N ALA A 326 -8.24 -5.19 -8.27
CA ALA A 326 -7.23 -5.92 -7.52
C ALA A 326 -6.53 -5.02 -6.48
N TYR A 327 -5.24 -4.75 -6.64
CA TYR A 327 -4.43 -4.08 -5.61
C TYR A 327 -4.90 -2.64 -5.43
N SER A 328 -4.75 -2.11 -4.22
CA SER A 328 -5.14 -0.73 -3.90
C SER A 328 -4.21 -0.09 -2.88
N CYS A 329 -4.07 1.23 -2.91
CA CYS A 329 -3.32 1.99 -1.92
C CYS A 329 -4.08 3.26 -1.53
N LEU A 330 -4.44 3.37 -0.25
CA LEU A 330 -5.09 4.53 0.34
C LEU A 330 -4.07 5.57 0.77
N CYS A 331 -4.45 6.85 0.62
CA CYS A 331 -3.67 8.00 1.06
C CYS A 331 -4.59 9.06 1.67
N ILE A 332 -4.22 9.59 2.84
CA ILE A 332 -5.01 10.63 3.52
C ILE A 332 -4.62 12.01 3.00
N LEU A 333 -5.63 12.83 2.70
CA LEU A 333 -5.52 14.17 2.16
C LEU A 333 -5.98 15.22 3.19
N ASP A 334 -5.87 16.50 2.83
CA ASP A 334 -6.33 17.58 3.69
C ASP A 334 -7.84 17.56 3.91
N ARG A 335 -8.24 18.11 5.08
CA ARG A 335 -9.63 18.32 5.46
C ARG A 335 -10.42 17.00 5.48
N GLY A 336 -9.78 15.95 5.97
CA GLY A 336 -10.38 14.63 6.13
C GLY A 336 -10.63 13.88 4.83
N ARG A 337 -10.28 14.41 3.64
CA ARG A 337 -10.44 13.65 2.39
C ARG A 337 -9.46 12.48 2.32
N ALA A 338 -9.77 11.51 1.49
CA ALA A 338 -8.86 10.42 1.16
C ALA A 338 -8.78 10.22 -0.36
N ALA A 339 -7.71 9.56 -0.78
CA ALA A 339 -7.52 9.09 -2.13
C ALA A 339 -7.24 7.59 -2.13
N CYS A 340 -7.54 6.94 -3.25
CA CYS A 340 -7.20 5.55 -3.52
C CYS A 340 -6.61 5.45 -4.93
N LEU A 341 -5.45 4.80 -5.04
CA LEU A 341 -4.92 4.35 -6.33
C LEU A 341 -5.09 2.84 -6.41
N TYR A 342 -5.74 2.32 -7.45
CA TYR A 342 -6.09 0.90 -7.52
C TYR A 342 -6.06 0.32 -8.93
N GLU A 343 -5.84 -0.99 -9.01
CA GLU A 343 -5.96 -1.79 -10.23
C GLU A 343 -7.43 -2.05 -10.56
N ALA A 344 -7.87 -1.72 -11.78
CA ALA A 344 -9.23 -1.99 -12.24
C ALA A 344 -9.35 -2.12 -13.76
N GLY A 345 -10.47 -2.70 -14.19
CA GLY A 345 -10.87 -2.77 -15.59
C GLY A 345 -12.30 -3.24 -15.79
N GLN A 346 -12.66 -3.50 -17.05
CA GLN A 346 -13.96 -4.05 -17.43
C GLN A 346 -13.92 -5.57 -17.61
N GLN A 347 -12.87 -6.10 -18.23
CA GLN A 347 -12.72 -7.54 -18.50
C GLN A 347 -11.74 -8.20 -17.52
N ASN A 348 -10.70 -7.47 -17.12
CA ASN A 348 -9.71 -7.94 -16.16
C ASN A 348 -9.16 -6.76 -15.32
N PRO A 349 -8.63 -6.99 -14.11
CA PRO A 349 -8.26 -5.91 -13.20
C PRO A 349 -7.00 -5.14 -13.62
N TYR A 350 -6.28 -5.58 -14.66
CA TYR A 350 -4.96 -5.04 -15.02
C TYR A 350 -5.00 -4.10 -16.24
N GLU A 351 -6.19 -3.63 -16.60
CA GLU A 351 -6.38 -2.71 -17.73
C GLU A 351 -5.88 -1.31 -17.37
N GLN A 352 -6.09 -0.86 -16.13
CA GLN A 352 -5.77 0.49 -15.70
C GLN A 352 -5.40 0.55 -14.22
N LEU A 353 -4.60 1.56 -13.86
CA LEU A 353 -4.53 2.08 -12.49
C LEU A 353 -5.43 3.31 -12.41
N VAL A 354 -6.48 3.24 -11.60
CA VAL A 354 -7.46 4.31 -11.43
C VAL A 354 -7.13 5.09 -10.17
N PHE A 355 -7.12 6.42 -10.28
CA PHE A 355 -6.99 7.31 -9.15
C PHE A 355 -8.36 7.85 -8.77
N ALA A 356 -8.74 7.67 -7.50
CA ALA A 356 -9.97 8.18 -6.93
C ALA A 356 -9.69 9.13 -5.76
N VAL A 357 -10.46 10.20 -5.65
CA VAL A 357 -10.50 11.10 -4.49
C VAL A 357 -11.91 11.16 -3.98
N PHE A 358 -12.09 11.00 -2.68
CA PHE A 358 -13.38 11.03 -2.04
C PHE A 358 -13.36 11.73 -0.69
N ALA A 359 -14.55 12.16 -0.27
CA ALA A 359 -14.80 12.67 1.07
C ALA A 359 -15.31 11.52 1.96
N PRO A 360 -14.97 11.46 3.27
CA PRO A 360 -15.42 10.39 4.15
C PRO A 360 -16.93 10.26 4.25
N GLU A 361 -17.66 11.34 3.96
CA GLU A 361 -19.12 11.34 3.93
C GLU A 361 -19.71 10.32 2.96
N LEU A 362 -18.93 9.90 1.96
CA LEU A 362 -19.27 8.83 1.04
C LEU A 362 -19.51 7.47 1.73
N LEU A 363 -18.93 7.25 2.91
CA LEU A 363 -19.00 5.98 3.65
C LEU A 363 -20.14 5.92 4.66
N TRP A 364 -20.77 7.06 4.98
CA TRP A 364 -21.87 7.14 5.95
C TRP A 364 -23.25 6.91 5.32
N HIS A 365 -23.30 6.74 4.00
CA HIS A 365 -24.50 6.55 3.18
C HIS A 365 -24.37 5.27 2.37
#